data_AF-A0A959LL20-F1
#
_entry.id   AF-A0A959LL20-F1
#
_cell.length_a   1.000
_cell.length_b   1.000
_cell.length_c   1.000
_cell.angle_alpha   90.00
_cell.angle_beta   90.00
_cell.angle_gamma   90.00
#
_symmetry.space_group_name_H-M   'P 1'
#
loop_
_entity.id
_entity.type
_entity.pdbx_description
1 polymer ?
#
loop_
_entity_poly.entity_id
_entity_poly.type
_entity_poly.pdbx_seq_one_letter_code
_entity_poly.pdbx_strand_id
1 'polypeptide(L)'
;MKKILLFTTLLFSCILLMQCSKTPTSVVTDDTPSGAVVFYTRSNLGAGKIDVYIDSTKMGQITKYYPDAPITCDAGLSLTVEQAPGTHKLRAVSETGIEWTKDIEFLEGQCTNYELTEHNIDTTGIICLTTMYGTWILQNETYTGKGTNGMIVKCENGVGTITYVQDNNTNKYKAGDVLWKDYYSDDCMLNFLSSKSLNLYSYRTVKFYSNNHMRISGGGDFYRKTE
;
A
#
# COMPACT_ATOMS: atom_id res chain seq x y z
N MET A 1 -38.57 72.42 -55.40
CA MET A 1 -38.92 71.09 -55.94
C MET A 1 -37.90 70.09 -55.44
N LYS A 2 -38.32 68.88 -55.00
CA LYS A 2 -37.53 67.72 -54.51
C LYS A 2 -36.77 67.99 -53.19
N LYS A 3 -37.20 67.64 -51.97
CA LYS A 3 -37.80 66.41 -51.39
C LYS A 3 -36.95 65.15 -51.60
N ILE A 4 -36.59 64.53 -50.46
CA ILE A 4 -36.19 63.12 -50.21
C ILE A 4 -34.69 62.83 -50.11
N LEU A 5 -34.23 62.58 -48.86
CA LEU A 5 -33.17 61.67 -48.35
C LEU A 5 -32.54 62.33 -47.11
N LEU A 6 -32.39 61.75 -45.93
CA LEU A 6 -32.67 60.42 -45.42
C LEU A 6 -32.70 60.61 -43.88
N PHE A 7 -33.82 60.27 -43.26
CA PHE A 7 -34.19 60.64 -41.89
C PHE A 7 -34.43 59.34 -41.11
N THR A 8 -33.42 58.48 -40.96
CA THR A 8 -33.67 57.11 -40.44
C THR A 8 -32.48 56.45 -39.75
N THR A 9 -31.72 57.15 -38.90
CA THR A 9 -30.67 56.49 -38.07
C THR A 9 -30.46 57.14 -36.69
N LEU A 10 -31.52 57.70 -36.08
CA LEU A 10 -31.40 58.21 -34.70
C LEU A 10 -32.60 57.91 -33.79
N LEU A 11 -33.39 56.87 -34.10
CA LEU A 11 -34.59 56.52 -33.34
C LEU A 11 -34.75 55.00 -33.08
N PHE A 12 -33.65 54.25 -33.01
CA PHE A 12 -33.68 52.81 -32.74
C PHE A 12 -32.54 52.36 -31.81
N SER A 13 -32.32 53.09 -30.72
CA SER A 13 -31.41 52.65 -29.65
C SER A 13 -31.87 53.06 -28.25
N CYS A 14 -33.19 53.10 -28.03
CA CYS A 14 -33.79 53.36 -26.72
C CYS A 14 -34.64 52.21 -26.17
N ILE A 15 -34.61 51.02 -26.80
CA ILE A 15 -35.43 49.88 -26.36
C ILE A 15 -34.54 48.65 -26.26
N LEU A 16 -33.77 48.52 -25.16
CA LEU A 16 -33.17 47.24 -24.72
C LEU A 16 -32.58 47.29 -23.29
N LEU A 17 -33.04 48.20 -22.41
CA LEU A 17 -32.67 48.21 -20.98
C LEU A 17 -33.77 47.65 -20.07
N MET A 18 -34.41 46.56 -20.49
CA MET A 18 -35.16 45.69 -19.59
C MET A 18 -34.55 44.29 -19.65
N GLN A 19 -33.30 44.18 -19.20
CA GLN A 19 -32.78 42.88 -18.80
C GLN A 19 -33.36 42.56 -17.43
N CYS A 20 -34.18 41.51 -17.41
CA CYS A 20 -34.68 40.83 -16.23
C CYS A 20 -33.53 40.66 -15.22
N SER A 21 -33.56 41.39 -14.11
CA SER A 21 -32.80 41.04 -12.91
C SER A 21 -33.40 39.73 -12.40
N LYS A 22 -32.94 38.59 -12.95
CA LYS A 22 -33.07 37.32 -12.26
C LYS A 22 -32.36 37.50 -10.94
N THR A 23 -33.12 37.58 -9.86
CA THR A 23 -32.61 37.42 -8.50
C THR A 23 -31.66 36.23 -8.54
N PRO A 24 -30.39 36.38 -8.11
CA PRO A 24 -29.47 35.26 -8.05
C PRO A 24 -30.15 34.21 -7.18
N THR A 25 -30.59 33.12 -7.80
CA THR A 25 -30.92 31.90 -7.09
C THR A 25 -29.63 31.52 -6.40
N SER A 26 -29.59 31.66 -5.07
CA SER A 26 -28.54 31.07 -4.26
C SER A 26 -28.43 29.62 -4.71
N VAL A 27 -27.34 29.32 -5.41
CA VAL A 27 -26.95 27.94 -5.69
C VAL A 27 -26.80 27.35 -4.31
N VAL A 28 -27.76 26.51 -3.93
CA VAL A 28 -27.56 25.55 -2.86
C VAL A 28 -26.42 24.69 -3.40
N THR A 29 -25.19 25.04 -3.02
CA THR A 29 -24.09 24.09 -3.07
C THR A 29 -24.61 22.92 -2.25
N ASP A 30 -24.65 21.76 -2.90
CA ASP A 30 -25.01 20.50 -2.28
C ASP A 30 -23.96 20.22 -1.21
N ASP A 31 -24.13 20.88 -0.05
CA ASP A 31 -23.31 20.79 1.15
C ASP A 31 -23.71 19.49 1.86
N THR A 32 -23.73 18.40 1.09
CA THR A 32 -23.80 17.07 1.67
C THR A 32 -22.59 16.98 2.58
N PRO A 33 -22.80 16.88 3.91
CA PRO A 33 -21.70 16.91 4.85
C PRO A 33 -20.71 15.81 4.45
N SER A 34 -19.43 16.12 4.28
CA SER A 34 -18.42 15.12 3.95
C SER A 34 -17.64 14.72 5.19
N GLY A 35 -17.17 13.47 5.21
CA GLY A 35 -16.08 13.06 6.08
C GLY A 35 -14.77 13.04 5.29
N ALA A 36 -13.65 13.15 5.99
CA ALA A 36 -12.32 13.03 5.40
C ALA A 36 -11.48 11.94 6.08
N VAL A 37 -10.64 11.26 5.31
CA VAL A 37 -9.64 10.33 5.81
C VAL A 37 -8.29 10.65 5.16
N VAL A 38 -7.26 10.75 5.99
CA VAL A 38 -5.87 10.89 5.54
C VAL A 38 -5.21 9.52 5.51
N PHE A 39 -4.83 9.08 4.31
CA PHE A 39 -4.09 7.85 4.08
C PHE A 39 -2.58 8.14 4.00
N TYR A 40 -1.79 7.38 4.76
CA TYR A 40 -0.34 7.59 4.84
C TYR A 40 0.43 6.33 5.21
N THR A 41 1.75 6.38 5.07
CA THR A 41 2.71 5.43 5.65
C THR A 41 3.72 6.19 6.51
N ARG A 42 4.25 5.58 7.57
CA ARG A 42 5.33 6.21 8.36
C ARG A 42 6.74 5.89 7.90
N SER A 43 6.89 4.84 7.11
CA SER A 43 8.18 4.39 6.61
C SER A 43 8.09 4.04 5.13
N ASN A 44 9.26 3.84 4.54
CA ASN A 44 9.38 3.19 3.25
C ASN A 44 9.09 1.70 3.42
N LEU A 45 7.83 1.28 3.27
CA LEU A 45 7.38 -0.12 3.36
C LEU A 45 7.95 -1.04 2.25
N GLY A 46 8.92 -0.54 1.47
CA GLY A 46 9.38 -1.21 0.24
C GLY A 46 8.29 -1.32 -0.82
N ALA A 47 7.19 -0.58 -0.67
CA ALA A 47 5.98 -0.72 -1.44
C ALA A 47 6.03 0.02 -2.80
N GLY A 48 6.91 1.01 -2.93
CA GLY A 48 6.83 1.99 -4.02
C GLY A 48 5.67 2.96 -3.80
N LYS A 49 5.10 3.51 -4.88
CA LYS A 49 3.89 4.34 -4.78
C LYS A 49 2.67 3.46 -4.49
N ILE A 50 1.68 4.01 -3.80
CA ILE A 50 0.47 3.28 -3.39
C ILE A 50 -0.76 4.00 -3.93
N ASP A 51 -1.47 3.37 -4.86
CA ASP A 51 -2.77 3.83 -5.34
C ASP A 51 -3.85 3.51 -4.31
N VAL A 52 -4.71 4.47 -3.99
CA VAL A 52 -5.81 4.30 -3.04
C VAL A 52 -7.14 4.37 -3.78
N TYR A 53 -8.00 3.41 -3.49
CA TYR A 53 -9.34 3.25 -4.05
C TYR A 53 -10.37 3.23 -2.91
N ILE A 54 -11.48 3.94 -3.10
CA ILE A 54 -12.66 3.86 -2.24
C ILE A 54 -13.84 3.42 -3.11
N ASP A 55 -14.51 2.34 -2.72
CA ASP A 55 -15.61 1.72 -3.49
C ASP A 55 -15.25 1.48 -4.96
N SER A 56 -14.05 0.94 -5.18
CA SER A 56 -13.46 0.66 -6.50
C SER A 56 -13.10 1.90 -7.33
N THR A 57 -13.31 3.12 -6.83
CA THR A 57 -12.92 4.36 -7.50
C THR A 57 -11.54 4.81 -7.04
N LYS A 58 -10.62 5.07 -7.98
CA LYS A 58 -9.27 5.56 -7.65
C LYS A 58 -9.35 7.00 -7.14
N MET A 59 -8.94 7.22 -5.89
CA MET A 59 -8.99 8.52 -5.23
C MET A 59 -7.67 9.28 -5.36
N GLY A 60 -6.55 8.57 -5.44
CA GLY A 60 -5.24 9.19 -5.57
C GLY A 60 -4.10 8.21 -5.31
N GLN A 61 -2.93 8.77 -5.02
CA GLN A 61 -1.70 8.00 -4.82
C GLN A 61 -0.85 8.58 -3.70
N ILE A 62 -0.39 7.71 -2.79
CA ILE A 62 0.63 8.03 -1.78
C ILE A 62 2.00 7.84 -2.44
N THR A 63 2.79 8.90 -2.48
CA THR A 63 4.11 8.92 -3.16
C THR A 63 5.29 9.13 -2.21
N LYS A 64 5.01 9.47 -0.95
CA LYS A 64 5.98 9.74 0.11
C LYS A 64 5.44 9.22 1.44
N TYR A 65 6.34 9.00 2.40
CA TYR A 65 5.98 8.61 3.76
C TYR A 65 6.16 9.80 4.72
N TYR A 66 5.41 9.77 5.82
CA TYR A 66 5.42 10.75 6.91
C TYR A 66 5.98 10.11 8.18
N PRO A 67 7.29 10.26 8.47
CA PRO A 67 7.91 9.60 9.62
C PRO A 67 7.37 10.11 10.96
N ASP A 68 6.89 11.35 11.00
CA ASP A 68 6.40 12.02 12.19
C ASP A 68 4.87 12.07 12.22
N ALA A 69 4.29 11.85 13.40
CA ALA A 69 2.87 12.02 13.68
C ALA A 69 2.66 13.22 14.64
N PRO A 70 1.47 13.83 14.70
CA PRO A 70 0.24 13.53 13.96
C PRO A 70 0.18 14.19 12.58
N ILE A 71 -0.56 13.56 11.66
CA ILE A 71 -0.85 14.10 10.33
C ILE A 71 -2.19 14.84 10.40
N THR A 72 -2.22 16.06 9.87
CA THR A 72 -3.44 16.83 9.67
C THR A 72 -3.99 16.61 8.27
N CYS A 73 -5.26 16.93 8.06
CA CYS A 73 -5.97 16.80 6.77
C CYS A 73 -5.33 17.60 5.65
N ASP A 74 -4.58 18.65 6.02
CA ASP A 74 -3.92 19.57 5.11
C ASP A 74 -2.42 19.26 4.96
N ALA A 75 -1.97 18.11 5.46
CA ALA A 75 -0.59 17.68 5.34
C ALA A 75 -0.31 17.26 3.88
N GLY A 76 0.32 18.15 3.11
CA GLY A 76 0.48 18.00 1.66
C GLY A 76 1.32 16.82 1.14
N LEU A 77 1.89 15.95 1.99
CA LEU A 77 2.60 14.72 1.59
C LEU A 77 1.76 13.45 1.78
N SER A 78 0.50 13.58 2.22
CA SER A 78 -0.43 12.47 2.44
C SER A 78 -1.58 12.57 1.45
N LEU A 79 -2.34 11.48 1.33
CA LEU A 79 -3.54 11.48 0.52
C LEU A 79 -4.75 11.70 1.42
N THR A 80 -5.30 12.91 1.38
CA THR A 80 -6.60 13.20 1.99
C THR A 80 -7.70 12.88 0.98
N VAL A 81 -8.65 12.06 1.40
CA VAL A 81 -9.82 11.68 0.60
C VAL A 81 -11.06 12.15 1.32
N GLU A 82 -11.99 12.74 0.59
CA GLU A 82 -13.32 13.11 1.07
C GLU A 82 -14.37 12.18 0.47
N GLN A 83 -15.32 11.77 1.30
CA GLN A 83 -16.47 10.96 0.90
C GLN A 83 -17.71 11.33 1.71
N ALA A 84 -18.87 10.87 1.23
CA ALA A 84 -20.09 10.89 2.03
C ALA A 84 -19.87 10.14 3.36
N PRO A 85 -20.52 10.56 4.47
CA PRO A 85 -20.43 9.87 5.75
C PRO A 85 -20.98 8.46 5.65
N GLY A 86 -20.29 7.51 6.27
CA GLY A 86 -20.66 6.10 6.23
C GLY A 86 -19.47 5.15 6.15
N THR A 87 -19.76 3.87 5.99
CA THR A 87 -18.73 2.83 5.81
C THR A 87 -18.51 2.58 4.32
N HIS A 88 -17.25 2.66 3.89
CA HIS A 88 -16.81 2.48 2.52
C HIS A 88 -15.72 1.40 2.41
N LYS A 89 -15.56 0.82 1.22
CA LYS A 89 -14.52 -0.19 0.97
C LYS A 89 -13.22 0.46 0.54
N LEU A 90 -12.22 0.42 1.42
CA LEU A 90 -10.84 0.74 1.09
C LEU A 90 -10.20 -0.43 0.33
N ARG A 91 -9.56 -0.11 -0.79
CA ARG A 91 -8.51 -0.93 -1.40
C ARG A 91 -7.31 -0.03 -1.70
N ALA A 92 -6.14 -0.33 -1.17
CA ALA A 92 -4.90 0.34 -1.54
C ALA A 92 -3.94 -0.68 -2.17
N VAL A 93 -3.25 -0.29 -3.24
CA VAL A 93 -2.40 -1.19 -4.03
C VAL A 93 -1.08 -0.51 -4.30
N SER A 94 0.02 -1.16 -3.94
CA SER A 94 1.35 -0.66 -4.20
C SER A 94 1.86 -1.02 -5.60
N GLU A 95 2.84 -0.29 -6.11
CA GLU A 95 3.56 -0.61 -7.35
C GLU A 95 4.24 -1.99 -7.30
N THR A 96 4.49 -2.51 -6.11
CA THR A 96 5.09 -3.83 -5.88
C THR A 96 4.05 -4.95 -5.70
N GLY A 97 2.75 -4.65 -5.78
CA GLY A 97 1.66 -5.62 -5.67
C GLY A 97 1.20 -5.91 -4.24
N ILE A 98 1.63 -5.11 -3.26
CA ILE A 98 1.12 -5.19 -1.88
C ILE A 98 -0.27 -4.56 -1.87
N GLU A 99 -1.25 -5.26 -1.32
CA GLU A 99 -2.61 -4.76 -1.20
C GLU A 99 -3.00 -4.54 0.27
N TRP A 100 -3.82 -3.53 0.53
CA TRP A 100 -4.51 -3.31 1.79
C TRP A 100 -6.00 -3.21 1.51
N THR A 101 -6.82 -3.97 2.23
CA THR A 101 -8.28 -3.90 2.12
C THR A 101 -8.89 -3.72 3.50
N LYS A 102 -9.86 -2.82 3.63
CA LYS A 102 -10.59 -2.62 4.89
C LYS A 102 -11.94 -1.94 4.63
N ASP A 103 -12.93 -2.19 5.47
CA ASP A 103 -14.07 -1.28 5.56
C ASP A 103 -13.65 -0.07 6.43
N ILE A 104 -13.76 1.14 5.88
CA ILE A 104 -13.33 2.39 6.52
C ILE A 104 -14.51 3.33 6.72
N GLU A 105 -14.54 3.99 7.88
CA GLU A 105 -15.61 4.90 8.25
C GLU A 105 -15.23 6.35 7.96
N PHE A 106 -16.07 7.04 7.18
CA PHE A 106 -16.02 8.48 7.00
C PHE A 106 -17.03 9.11 7.94
N LEU A 107 -16.53 9.90 8.89
CA LEU A 107 -17.35 10.56 9.91
C LEU A 107 -17.68 11.99 9.48
N GLU A 108 -18.96 12.36 9.55
CA GLU A 108 -19.47 13.67 9.15
C GLU A 108 -18.70 14.83 9.81
N GLY A 109 -18.16 15.73 9.00
CA GLY A 109 -17.43 16.92 9.45
C GLY A 109 -16.11 16.61 10.17
N GLN A 110 -15.70 15.35 10.22
CA GLN A 110 -14.46 14.92 10.84
C GLN A 110 -13.43 14.56 9.79
N CYS A 111 -12.18 14.65 10.22
CA CYS A 111 -11.06 14.16 9.46
C CYS A 111 -10.24 13.23 10.33
N THR A 112 -10.12 11.99 9.88
CA THR A 112 -9.44 10.92 10.61
C THR A 112 -8.20 10.45 9.86
N ASN A 113 -7.34 9.68 10.53
CA ASN A 113 -6.09 9.20 9.98
C ASN A 113 -6.12 7.68 9.82
N TYR A 114 -5.67 7.17 8.67
CA TYR A 114 -5.50 5.74 8.42
C TYR A 114 -4.08 5.43 7.94
N GLU A 115 -3.32 4.76 8.80
CA GLU A 115 -1.96 4.34 8.49
C GLU A 115 -1.95 2.99 7.76
N LEU A 116 -1.32 2.95 6.59
CA LEU A 116 -0.92 1.72 5.93
C LEU A 116 0.40 1.24 6.55
N THR A 117 0.39 0.02 7.05
CA THR A 117 1.51 -0.62 7.75
C THR A 117 1.71 -2.03 7.22
N GLU A 118 2.81 -2.68 7.59
CA GLU A 118 3.02 -4.10 7.29
C GLU A 118 2.01 -5.02 8.01
N HIS A 119 1.43 -4.56 9.13
CA HIS A 119 0.53 -5.36 9.97
C HIS A 119 -0.91 -5.42 9.43
N ASN A 120 -1.32 -4.46 8.60
CA ASN A 120 -2.67 -4.38 8.04
C ASN A 120 -2.72 -4.58 6.52
N ILE A 121 -1.64 -5.13 5.93
CA ILE A 121 -1.65 -5.64 4.56
C ILE A 121 -2.74 -6.72 4.44
N ASP A 122 -3.55 -6.61 3.40
CA ASP A 122 -4.47 -7.67 3.03
C ASP A 122 -3.68 -8.84 2.43
N THR A 123 -3.67 -9.93 3.17
CA THR A 123 -2.89 -11.10 2.79
C THR A 123 -3.73 -12.11 2.03
N THR A 124 -4.97 -11.77 1.71
CA THR A 124 -5.80 -12.55 0.78
C THR A 124 -5.43 -12.29 -0.69
N GLY A 125 -4.67 -11.23 -0.99
CA GLY A 125 -4.20 -10.88 -2.34
C GLY A 125 -2.72 -11.17 -2.65
N ILE A 126 -1.87 -11.46 -1.66
CA ILE A 126 -0.47 -11.82 -1.95
C ILE A 126 -0.40 -13.28 -2.38
N ILE A 127 -0.56 -13.47 -3.69
CA ILE A 127 -0.23 -14.72 -4.38
C ILE A 127 1.27 -14.92 -4.18
N CYS A 128 1.63 -16.14 -3.83
CA CYS A 128 3.01 -16.61 -3.68
C CYS A 128 3.91 -16.06 -4.79
N LEU A 129 5.16 -15.73 -4.46
CA LEU A 129 6.12 -15.45 -5.54
C LEU A 129 6.14 -16.65 -6.50
N THR A 130 6.12 -16.41 -7.80
CA THR A 130 6.26 -17.50 -8.77
C THR A 130 7.61 -18.19 -8.63
N THR A 131 8.62 -17.45 -8.17
CA THR A 131 9.95 -17.97 -7.83
C THR A 131 10.53 -17.24 -6.63
N MET A 132 10.95 -17.98 -5.60
CA MET A 132 11.84 -17.46 -4.57
C MET A 132 13.28 -17.47 -5.11
N TYR A 133 13.79 -16.30 -5.50
CA TYR A 133 15.17 -16.15 -5.98
C TYR A 133 15.89 -15.02 -5.27
N GLY A 134 17.20 -15.17 -5.09
CA GLY A 134 18.09 -14.13 -4.58
C GLY A 134 18.52 -14.35 -3.13
N THR A 135 19.12 -13.33 -2.54
CA THR A 135 19.72 -13.42 -1.20
C THR A 135 18.77 -12.84 -0.15
N TRP A 136 18.57 -13.57 0.94
CA TRP A 136 17.64 -13.25 2.01
C TRP A 136 18.36 -13.23 3.36
N ILE A 137 17.99 -12.30 4.23
CA ILE A 137 18.56 -12.13 5.57
C ILE A 137 17.46 -12.46 6.56
N LEU A 138 17.70 -13.47 7.41
CA LEU A 138 16.83 -13.79 8.53
C LEU A 138 16.87 -12.66 9.57
N GLN A 139 15.69 -12.14 9.90
CA GLN A 139 15.46 -11.21 10.99
C GLN A 139 14.32 -11.72 11.88
N ASN A 140 14.28 -11.27 13.13
CA ASN A 140 13.15 -11.53 14.04
C ASN A 140 12.76 -13.03 14.12
N GLU A 141 13.71 -13.87 14.52
CA GLU A 141 13.43 -15.30 14.69
C GLU A 141 12.26 -15.53 15.67
N THR A 142 11.34 -16.42 15.31
CA THR A 142 10.16 -16.70 16.15
C THR A 142 10.27 -18.00 16.93
N TYR A 143 11.13 -18.95 16.53
CA TYR A 143 10.98 -20.31 17.05
C TYR A 143 12.24 -21.11 17.39
N THR A 144 13.44 -20.89 16.82
CA THR A 144 14.47 -21.96 16.96
C THR A 144 15.96 -21.58 17.02
N GLY A 145 16.35 -20.55 17.78
CA GLY A 145 17.62 -20.62 18.51
C GLY A 145 18.51 -19.41 18.37
N LYS A 146 18.86 -18.86 19.54
CA LYS A 146 19.81 -17.76 19.72
C LYS A 146 20.95 -17.83 18.69
N GLY A 147 21.13 -16.73 17.95
CA GLY A 147 22.27 -16.51 17.07
C GLY A 147 22.02 -16.75 15.58
N THR A 148 20.77 -16.93 15.14
CA THR A 148 20.46 -17.00 13.70
C THR A 148 20.01 -15.68 13.08
N ASN A 149 19.73 -14.67 13.90
CA ASN A 149 19.47 -13.31 13.44
C ASN A 149 20.66 -12.80 12.60
N GLY A 150 20.40 -12.29 11.40
CA GLY A 150 21.43 -11.90 10.43
C GLY A 150 22.00 -13.03 9.58
N MET A 151 21.50 -14.27 9.72
CA MET A 151 21.83 -15.37 8.80
C MET A 151 21.45 -14.99 7.37
N ILE A 152 22.34 -15.26 6.42
CA ILE A 152 22.13 -15.00 4.99
C ILE A 152 21.89 -16.32 4.28
N VAL A 153 20.80 -16.37 3.51
CA VAL A 153 20.35 -17.52 2.74
C VAL A 153 20.23 -17.11 1.29
N LYS A 154 20.95 -17.78 0.40
CA LYS A 154 20.80 -17.63 -1.05
C LYS A 154 19.77 -18.63 -1.54
N CYS A 155 18.73 -18.14 -2.20
CA CYS A 155 17.67 -18.96 -2.77
C CYS A 155 17.83 -19.06 -4.28
N GLU A 156 18.01 -20.28 -4.79
CA GLU A 156 18.12 -20.59 -6.22
C GLU A 156 17.31 -21.86 -6.51
N ASN A 157 16.44 -21.82 -7.54
CA ASN A 157 15.61 -22.96 -7.93
C ASN A 157 14.79 -23.57 -6.78
N GLY A 158 14.24 -22.73 -5.89
CA GLY A 158 13.45 -23.17 -4.74
C GLY A 158 14.27 -23.76 -3.58
N VAL A 159 15.60 -23.74 -3.66
CA VAL A 159 16.51 -24.22 -2.60
C VAL A 159 17.18 -23.04 -1.92
N GLY A 160 17.04 -22.95 -0.60
CA GLY A 160 17.67 -21.93 0.23
C GLY A 160 18.93 -22.46 0.90
N THR A 161 20.10 -22.08 0.38
CA THR A 161 21.40 -22.44 0.95
C THR A 161 21.95 -21.32 1.82
N ILE A 162 22.34 -21.65 3.05
CA ILE A 162 22.96 -20.70 3.96
C ILE A 162 24.33 -20.29 3.40
N THR A 163 24.56 -19.00 3.20
CA THR A 163 25.85 -18.46 2.76
C THR A 163 26.63 -17.80 3.90
N TYR A 164 25.94 -17.38 4.96
CA TYR A 164 26.56 -16.79 6.15
C TYR A 164 25.70 -17.04 7.38
N VAL A 165 26.37 -17.24 8.52
CA VAL A 165 25.75 -17.27 9.84
C VAL A 165 26.63 -16.47 10.79
N GLN A 166 26.03 -15.77 11.75
CA GLN A 166 26.79 -15.07 12.79
C GLN A 166 27.53 -16.06 13.71
N ASP A 167 28.66 -15.59 14.27
CA ASP A 167 29.54 -16.38 15.16
C ASP A 167 28.86 -16.79 16.48
N ASN A 168 27.81 -16.08 16.89
CA ASN A 168 27.02 -16.38 18.08
C ASN A 168 25.99 -17.51 17.86
N ASN A 169 25.90 -18.05 16.65
CA ASN A 169 25.10 -19.23 16.40
C ASN A 169 25.64 -20.38 17.24
N THR A 170 24.75 -21.15 17.85
CA THR A 170 25.06 -22.28 18.74
C THR A 170 25.68 -23.49 18.01
N ASN A 171 26.48 -23.27 16.97
CA ASN A 171 26.95 -24.23 15.97
C ASN A 171 25.81 -25.03 15.30
N LYS A 172 24.58 -24.51 15.40
CA LYS A 172 23.39 -25.17 14.88
C LYS A 172 23.39 -25.20 13.36
N TYR A 173 23.93 -24.17 12.72
CA TYR A 173 23.94 -23.98 11.27
C TYR A 173 25.32 -23.52 10.79
N LYS A 174 25.66 -23.81 9.55
CA LYS A 174 26.90 -23.36 8.89
C LYS A 174 26.64 -22.99 7.44
N ALA A 175 27.55 -22.22 6.86
CA ALA A 175 27.53 -21.98 5.42
C ALA A 175 27.57 -23.32 4.65
N GLY A 176 26.77 -23.41 3.59
CA GLY A 176 26.55 -24.61 2.78
C GLY A 176 25.38 -25.49 3.24
N ASP A 177 24.85 -25.32 4.45
CA ASP A 177 23.63 -26.04 4.85
C ASP A 177 22.42 -25.60 4.01
N VAL A 178 21.51 -26.53 3.72
CA VAL A 178 20.23 -26.24 3.06
C VAL A 178 19.18 -25.97 4.15
N LEU A 179 18.71 -24.72 4.23
CA LEU A 179 17.70 -24.30 5.20
C LEU A 179 16.28 -24.63 4.73
N TRP A 180 16.03 -24.58 3.43
CA TRP A 180 14.79 -25.04 2.83
C TRP A 180 14.99 -25.57 1.41
N LYS A 181 14.02 -26.36 0.96
CA LYS A 181 13.94 -26.91 -0.39
C LYS A 181 12.49 -26.92 -0.85
N ASP A 182 12.29 -27.17 -2.14
CA ASP A 182 11.00 -27.40 -2.78
C ASP A 182 10.00 -26.29 -2.44
N TYR A 183 10.24 -25.06 -2.92
CA TYR A 183 9.24 -24.02 -2.82
C TYR A 183 8.11 -24.25 -3.82
N TYR A 184 6.90 -24.43 -3.30
CA TYR A 184 5.65 -24.63 -4.03
C TYR A 184 4.92 -23.29 -4.12
N SER A 185 5.00 -22.65 -5.29
CA SER A 185 4.35 -21.36 -5.56
C SER A 185 2.82 -21.45 -5.60
N ASP A 186 2.24 -22.63 -5.80
CA ASP A 186 0.78 -22.75 -5.89
C ASP A 186 0.11 -22.58 -4.52
N ASP A 187 0.78 -23.06 -3.47
CA ASP A 187 0.25 -23.11 -2.09
C ASP A 187 1.06 -22.26 -1.10
N CYS A 188 2.06 -21.51 -1.56
CA CYS A 188 2.97 -20.73 -0.74
C CYS A 188 3.67 -21.60 0.32
N MET A 189 4.08 -22.81 -0.06
CA MET A 189 4.68 -23.75 0.89
C MET A 189 6.13 -24.00 0.54
N LEU A 190 6.94 -24.33 1.54
CA LEU A 190 8.27 -24.92 1.32
C LEU A 190 8.54 -26.01 2.34
N ASN A 191 9.52 -26.86 2.04
CA ASN A 191 10.08 -27.80 2.98
C ASN A 191 11.19 -27.09 3.77
N PHE A 192 10.90 -26.65 5.00
CA PHE A 192 11.85 -25.98 5.88
C PHE A 192 12.56 -26.98 6.80
N LEU A 193 13.87 -26.81 7.01
CA LEU A 193 14.68 -27.67 7.88
C LEU A 193 14.27 -27.50 9.34
N SER A 194 13.55 -28.48 9.89
CA SER A 194 13.08 -28.47 11.28
C SER A 194 14.07 -29.10 12.25
N SER A 195 14.89 -30.05 11.79
CA SER A 195 15.96 -30.65 12.59
C SER A 195 17.16 -31.01 11.71
N LYS A 196 18.29 -30.34 11.95
CA LYS A 196 19.54 -30.59 11.21
C LYS A 196 20.15 -31.95 11.51
N SER A 197 20.18 -32.38 12.77
CA SER A 197 20.81 -33.66 13.16
C SER A 197 20.14 -34.86 12.52
N LEU A 198 18.84 -34.75 12.26
CA LEU A 198 18.03 -35.80 11.63
C LEU A 198 17.78 -35.52 10.14
N ASN A 199 18.29 -34.41 9.60
CA ASN A 199 18.00 -33.93 8.24
C ASN A 199 16.49 -33.91 7.92
N LEU A 200 15.67 -33.54 8.91
CA LEU A 200 14.22 -33.54 8.79
C LEU A 200 13.72 -32.19 8.32
N TYR A 201 12.84 -32.25 7.33
CA TYR A 201 12.15 -31.11 6.77
C TYR A 201 10.66 -31.22 7.07
N SER A 202 10.05 -30.06 7.23
CA SER A 202 8.63 -29.94 7.48
C SER A 202 8.04 -28.88 6.57
N TYR A 203 6.86 -29.15 6.07
CA TYR A 203 6.08 -28.19 5.32
C TYR A 203 5.80 -26.95 6.17
N ARG A 204 6.13 -25.79 5.62
CA ARG A 204 5.87 -24.47 6.21
C ARG A 204 5.23 -23.57 5.18
N THR A 205 4.23 -22.82 5.64
CA THR A 205 3.67 -21.70 4.89
C THR A 205 4.67 -20.54 4.85
N VAL A 206 4.79 -19.93 3.68
CA VAL A 206 5.55 -18.72 3.40
C VAL A 206 4.55 -17.61 3.12
N LYS A 207 4.61 -16.56 3.92
CA LYS A 207 3.80 -15.37 3.72
C LYS A 207 4.68 -14.27 3.20
N PHE A 208 4.44 -13.81 1.98
CA PHE A 208 5.11 -12.63 1.46
C PHE A 208 4.33 -11.40 1.92
N TYR A 209 5.04 -10.38 2.39
CA TYR A 209 4.48 -9.06 2.69
C TYR A 209 4.89 -8.04 1.63
N SER A 210 5.98 -8.30 0.91
CA SER A 210 6.44 -7.58 -0.28
C SER A 210 7.39 -8.48 -1.08
N ASN A 211 7.88 -7.98 -2.22
CA ASN A 211 8.95 -8.67 -2.99
C ASN A 211 10.28 -8.79 -2.23
N ASN A 212 10.43 -8.05 -1.12
CA ASN A 212 11.65 -8.01 -0.33
C ASN A 212 11.44 -8.46 1.11
N HIS A 213 10.23 -8.89 1.49
CA HIS A 213 9.94 -9.36 2.84
C HIS A 213 9.00 -10.56 2.78
N MET A 214 9.47 -11.65 3.37
CA MET A 214 8.67 -12.86 3.58
C MET A 214 8.79 -13.32 5.02
N ARG A 215 7.80 -14.07 5.49
CA ARG A 215 7.81 -14.78 6.77
C ARG A 215 7.54 -16.25 6.53
N ILE A 216 8.40 -17.09 7.09
CA ILE A 216 8.21 -18.54 7.08
C ILE A 216 7.64 -18.94 8.45
N SER A 217 6.52 -19.66 8.47
CA SER A 217 5.93 -20.14 9.73
C SER A 217 6.94 -20.98 10.52
N GLY A 218 7.14 -20.63 11.79
CA GLY A 218 8.16 -21.25 12.65
C GLY A 218 9.62 -21.02 12.25
N GLY A 219 9.88 -20.24 11.19
CA GLY A 219 11.23 -19.87 10.70
C GLY A 219 11.65 -18.46 11.10
N GLY A 220 10.78 -17.46 10.89
CA GLY A 220 11.07 -16.04 11.12
C GLY A 220 10.80 -15.15 9.91
N ASP A 221 11.17 -13.88 10.01
CA ASP A 221 11.12 -12.92 8.91
C ASP A 221 12.40 -12.99 8.07
N PHE A 222 12.26 -12.84 6.77
CA PHE A 222 13.37 -12.82 5.83
C PHE A 222 13.23 -11.58 4.96
N TYR A 223 14.29 -10.79 4.91
CA TYR A 223 14.36 -9.59 4.09
C TYR A 223 15.37 -9.77 2.97
N ARG A 224 15.01 -9.39 1.76
CA ARG A 224 15.88 -9.54 0.60
C ARG A 224 17.07 -8.60 0.74
N LYS A 225 18.27 -9.12 0.60
CA LYS A 225 19.51 -8.35 0.57
C LYS A 225 19.62 -7.69 -0.81
N THR A 226 19.47 -6.37 -0.87
CA THR A 226 19.84 -5.59 -2.05
C THR A 226 21.36 -5.56 -2.16
N GLU A 227 21.89 -5.95 -3.32
CA GLU A 227 23.32 -5.82 -3.64
C GLU A 227 23.72 -4.35 -3.82
#